data_AF-J0CUN8-F1
#
_entry.id   AF-J0CUN8-F1
#
_cell.length_a   1.000
_cell.length_b   1.000
_cell.length_c   1.000
_cell.angle_alpha   90.00
_cell.angle_beta   90.00
_cell.angle_gamma   90.00
#
_symmetry.space_group_name_H-M   'P 1'
#
loop_
_entity.id
_entity.type
_entity.pdbx_description
1 polymer ?
#
loop_
_entity_poly.entity_id
_entity_poly.type
_entity_poly.pdbx_seq_one_letter_code
_entity_poly.pdbx_strand_id
1 'polypeptide(L)'
;EPMFVVRDLPAHLTPEQKHEGKDMLACYLCKKQVQLSHMRSHVGHHILCSQRLLVDPECAEEIGPEPRGFCGCEGCVTSVPANKTGNPAITSSCGYHYVNMRFLHAKVSMDTNHSSNVPINCPLCPPSRLHFQRTIWKYNAALHVEREHGQGWF
;
A
#
# COMPACT_ATOMS: atom_id res chain seq x y z
N GLU A 1 -13.47 -7.20 29.21
CA GLU A 1 -13.55 -5.90 28.50
C GLU A 1 -14.70 -5.95 27.51
N PRO A 2 -15.50 -4.88 27.33
CA PRO A 2 -16.53 -4.88 26.32
C PRO A 2 -15.90 -4.91 24.93
N MET A 3 -16.10 -6.01 24.21
CA MET A 3 -15.66 -6.19 22.83
C MET A 3 -16.60 -5.37 21.93
N PHE A 4 -16.08 -4.36 21.23
CA PHE A 4 -16.84 -3.67 20.19
C PHE A 4 -16.97 -4.61 19.00
N VAL A 5 -18.15 -5.22 18.83
CA VAL A 5 -18.43 -6.16 17.75
C VAL A 5 -19.23 -5.44 16.67
N VAL A 6 -18.62 -5.26 15.50
CA VAL A 6 -19.33 -4.84 14.30
C VAL A 6 -19.92 -6.10 13.66
N ARG A 7 -21.24 -6.27 13.79
CA ARG A 7 -22.00 -7.30 13.06
C ARG A 7 -22.14 -6.82 11.62
N ASP A 8 -21.86 -7.69 10.64
CA ASP A 8 -21.94 -7.40 9.20
C ASP A 8 -20.85 -6.47 8.64
N LEU A 9 -19.58 -6.75 8.98
CA LEU A 9 -18.44 -6.07 8.35
C LEU A 9 -18.37 -6.41 6.85
N PRO A 10 -18.44 -5.42 5.94
CA PRO A 10 -18.28 -5.66 4.50
C PRO A 10 -17.02 -6.45 4.19
N ALA A 11 -17.07 -7.37 3.23
CA ALA A 11 -15.95 -8.27 2.90
C ALA A 11 -14.63 -7.52 2.61
N HIS A 12 -14.69 -6.34 1.99
CA HIS A 12 -13.52 -5.50 1.69
C HIS A 12 -12.89 -4.84 2.95
N LEU A 13 -13.62 -4.78 4.06
CA LEU A 13 -13.12 -4.29 5.35
C LEU A 13 -12.60 -5.42 6.24
N THR A 14 -12.86 -6.67 5.89
CA THR A 14 -12.32 -7.84 6.60
C THR A 14 -10.83 -7.97 6.29
N PRO A 15 -9.95 -8.00 7.31
CA PRO A 15 -8.53 -8.24 7.09
C PRO A 15 -8.30 -9.60 6.42
N GLU A 16 -7.54 -9.59 5.34
CA GLU A 16 -7.06 -10.81 4.70
C GLU A 16 -6.12 -11.56 5.65
N GLN A 17 -6.07 -12.88 5.48
CA GLN A 17 -5.15 -13.75 6.21
C GLN A 17 -3.71 -13.25 6.04
N LYS A 18 -2.98 -13.17 7.16
CA LYS A 18 -1.56 -12.78 7.16
C LYS A 18 -0.67 -13.97 6.86
N HIS A 19 0.42 -13.69 6.16
CA HIS A 19 1.41 -14.65 5.73
C HIS A 19 2.81 -14.24 6.23
N GLU A 20 3.74 -15.19 6.25
CA GLU A 20 5.13 -14.94 6.60
C GLU A 20 5.89 -14.40 5.39
N GLY A 21 6.90 -13.56 5.63
CA GLY A 21 7.71 -12.97 4.54
C GLY A 21 8.42 -14.01 3.65
N LYS A 22 8.60 -15.24 4.14
CA LYS A 22 9.23 -16.34 3.39
C LYS A 22 8.26 -17.13 2.52
N ASP A 23 6.95 -16.94 2.69
CA ASP A 23 5.93 -17.69 1.98
C ASP A 23 5.95 -17.33 0.49
N MET A 24 5.74 -18.35 -0.36
CA MET A 24 5.58 -18.17 -1.80
C MET A 24 4.10 -17.99 -2.10
N LEU A 25 3.73 -16.82 -2.61
CA LEU A 25 2.34 -16.45 -2.91
C LEU A 25 2.21 -16.03 -4.37
N ALA A 26 1.05 -16.28 -4.97
CA ALA A 26 0.79 -15.93 -6.35
C ALA A 26 0.38 -14.45 -6.44
N CYS A 27 1.14 -13.63 -7.17
CA CYS A 27 0.80 -12.22 -7.39
C CYS A 27 -0.64 -12.07 -7.90
N TYR A 28 -1.43 -11.16 -7.32
CA TYR A 28 -2.82 -10.98 -7.76
C TYR A 28 -2.93 -10.47 -9.20
N LEU A 29 -1.92 -9.75 -9.70
CA LEU A 29 -1.92 -9.13 -11.03
C LEU A 29 -1.41 -10.04 -12.16
N CYS A 30 -0.43 -10.91 -11.90
CA CYS A 30 0.18 -11.77 -12.94
C CYS A 30 0.18 -13.26 -12.60
N LYS A 31 -0.31 -13.64 -11.42
CA LYS A 31 -0.35 -15.02 -10.88
C LYS A 31 1.02 -15.70 -10.69
N LYS A 32 2.13 -15.02 -10.96
CA LYS A 32 3.49 -15.52 -10.73
C LYS A 32 3.73 -15.77 -9.24
N GLN A 33 4.37 -16.89 -8.92
CA GLN A 33 4.75 -17.21 -7.55
C GLN A 33 5.95 -16.36 -7.12
N VAL A 34 5.77 -15.55 -6.09
CA VAL A 34 6.78 -14.62 -5.59
C VAL A 34 6.86 -14.76 -4.08
N GLN A 35 8.08 -14.74 -3.55
CA GLN A 35 8.30 -14.70 -2.11
C GLN A 35 7.70 -13.41 -1.55
N LEU A 36 6.93 -13.50 -0.47
CA LEU A 36 6.17 -12.36 0.04
C LEU A 36 7.05 -11.14 0.37
N SER A 37 8.27 -11.36 0.87
CA SER A 37 9.28 -10.31 1.08
C SER A 37 9.59 -9.48 -0.18
N HIS A 38 9.44 -10.06 -1.37
CA HIS A 38 9.71 -9.43 -2.66
C HIS A 38 8.43 -8.96 -3.38
N MET A 39 7.25 -9.36 -2.91
CA MET A 39 5.97 -9.09 -3.56
C MET A 39 5.71 -7.60 -3.79
N ARG A 40 6.04 -6.73 -2.82
CA ARG A 40 5.90 -5.27 -2.97
C ARG A 40 6.74 -4.73 -4.14
N SER A 41 7.97 -5.22 -4.31
CA SER A 41 8.84 -4.80 -5.41
C SER A 41 8.29 -5.27 -6.75
N HIS A 42 7.81 -6.50 -6.80
CA HIS A 42 7.21 -7.12 -7.97
C HIS A 42 5.92 -6.40 -8.39
N VAL A 43 4.98 -6.18 -7.47
CA VAL A 43 3.75 -5.40 -7.70
C VAL A 43 4.08 -3.96 -8.08
N GLY A 44 5.08 -3.35 -7.45
CA GLY A 44 5.52 -2.01 -7.77
C GLY A 44 5.99 -1.85 -9.23
N HIS A 45 6.56 -2.89 -9.83
CA HIS A 45 6.90 -2.90 -11.26
C HIS A 45 5.64 -2.78 -12.12
N HIS A 46 4.64 -3.64 -11.88
CA HIS A 46 3.36 -3.61 -12.58
C HIS A 46 2.72 -2.20 -12.50
N ILE A 47 2.65 -1.63 -11.30
CA ILE A 47 2.07 -0.29 -11.08
C ILE A 47 2.83 0.78 -11.88
N LEU A 48 4.17 0.76 -11.85
CA LEU A 48 4.97 1.73 -12.59
C LEU A 48 4.79 1.61 -14.10
N CYS A 49 4.72 0.40 -14.63
CA CYS A 49 4.48 0.18 -16.06
C CYS A 49 3.12 0.79 -16.46
N SER A 50 2.06 0.47 -15.71
CA SER A 50 0.72 1.04 -15.95
C SER A 50 0.70 2.57 -15.87
N GLN A 51 1.26 3.16 -14.81
CA GLN A 51 1.30 4.61 -14.63
C GLN A 51 2.12 5.36 -15.70
N ARG A 52 3.08 4.67 -16.33
CA ARG A 52 3.90 5.21 -17.42
C ARG A 52 3.37 4.85 -18.81
N LEU A 53 2.19 4.23 -18.88
CA LEU A 53 1.58 3.77 -20.13
C LEU A 53 2.50 2.81 -20.91
N LEU A 54 3.30 2.03 -20.18
CA LEU A 54 4.13 0.98 -20.73
C LEU A 54 3.39 -0.36 -20.67
N VAL A 55 3.53 -1.16 -21.73
CA VAL A 55 2.99 -2.53 -21.75
C VAL A 55 3.80 -3.38 -20.78
N ASP A 56 3.09 -3.98 -19.81
CA ASP A 56 3.63 -5.03 -18.97
C ASP A 56 3.16 -6.39 -19.49
N PRO A 57 4.01 -7.16 -20.19
CA PRO A 57 3.61 -8.42 -20.80
C PRO A 57 3.31 -9.51 -19.77
N GLU A 58 3.75 -9.36 -18.51
CA GLU A 58 3.46 -10.33 -17.45
C GLU A 58 2.15 -9.99 -16.73
N CYS A 59 1.67 -8.75 -16.77
CA CYS A 59 0.46 -8.33 -16.07
C CYS A 59 -0.80 -8.87 -16.77
N ALA A 60 -1.54 -9.74 -16.09
CA ALA A 60 -2.77 -10.36 -16.61
C ALA A 60 -4.04 -9.55 -16.28
N GLU A 61 -3.98 -8.72 -15.23
CA GLU A 61 -5.10 -7.91 -14.74
C GLU A 61 -4.86 -6.42 -15.05
N GLU A 62 -5.95 -5.66 -15.19
CA GLU A 62 -5.88 -4.20 -15.28
C GLU A 62 -5.56 -3.59 -13.91
N ILE A 63 -4.66 -2.61 -13.88
CA ILE A 63 -4.31 -1.89 -12.66
C ILE A 63 -5.30 -0.74 -12.47
N GLY A 64 -6.01 -0.76 -11.33
CA GLY A 64 -6.96 0.28 -10.98
C GLY A 64 -6.31 1.66 -10.79
N PRO A 65 -7.11 2.74 -10.71
CA PRO A 65 -6.62 4.12 -10.61
C PRO A 65 -5.85 4.43 -9.31
N GLU A 66 -6.14 3.73 -8.20
CA GLU A 66 -5.46 3.95 -6.92
C GLU A 66 -4.80 2.66 -6.40
N PRO A 67 -3.82 2.12 -7.13
CA PRO A 67 -3.24 0.82 -6.81
C PRO A 67 -2.39 0.92 -5.55
N ARG A 68 -2.35 -0.19 -4.80
CA ARG A 68 -1.68 -0.25 -3.50
C ARG A 68 -0.36 -0.97 -3.61
N GLY A 69 0.68 -0.50 -2.92
CA GLY A 69 2.01 -1.08 -3.08
C GLY A 69 2.15 -2.54 -2.63
N PHE A 70 1.28 -3.05 -1.75
CA PHE A 70 1.36 -4.46 -1.33
C PHE A 70 0.89 -5.44 -2.39
N CYS A 71 -0.35 -5.30 -2.85
CA CYS A 71 -1.01 -6.26 -3.73
C CYS A 71 -1.41 -5.70 -5.09
N GLY A 72 -1.32 -4.38 -5.29
CA GLY A 72 -1.70 -3.71 -6.54
C GLY A 72 -3.20 -3.47 -6.67
N CYS A 73 -4.02 -4.24 -5.96
CA CYS A 73 -5.47 -4.15 -5.98
C CYS A 73 -6.02 -3.00 -5.12
N GLU A 74 -7.27 -2.63 -5.41
CA GLU A 74 -8.07 -1.74 -4.58
C GLU A 74 -8.80 -2.53 -3.47
N GLY A 75 -9.36 -1.82 -2.47
CA GLY A 75 -10.20 -2.43 -1.44
C GLY A 75 -9.53 -2.73 -0.09
N CYS A 76 -8.21 -2.87 0.00
CA CYS A 76 -7.57 -3.05 1.32
C CYS A 76 -7.71 -1.77 2.19
N VAL A 77 -7.07 -1.70 3.36
CA VAL A 77 -6.88 -0.46 4.14
C VAL A 77 -5.46 -0.47 4.66
N THR A 78 -4.75 0.66 4.59
CA THR A 78 -3.39 0.80 5.10
C THR A 78 -3.27 2.11 5.85
N SER A 79 -2.68 2.10 7.04
CA SER A 79 -2.45 3.28 7.85
C SER A 79 -1.01 3.29 8.39
N VAL A 80 -0.42 4.48 8.38
CA VAL A 80 0.86 4.77 9.01
C VAL A 80 0.60 5.73 10.16
N PRO A 81 0.62 5.27 11.42
CA PRO A 81 0.41 6.13 12.56
C PRO A 81 1.49 7.22 12.60
N ALA A 82 1.09 8.42 13.02
CA ALA A 82 2.00 9.54 13.20
C ALA A 82 2.86 9.29 14.45
N ASN A 83 3.96 8.52 14.31
CA ASN A 83 4.89 8.30 15.42
C ASN A 83 5.77 9.54 15.63
N LYS A 84 5.78 10.06 16.87
CA LYS A 84 6.64 11.17 17.28
C LYS A 84 8.08 10.74 17.57
N THR A 85 8.37 9.44 17.70
CA THR A 85 9.72 8.90 17.90
C THR A 85 9.73 7.38 17.60
N GLY A 86 10.64 6.91 16.75
CA GLY A 86 10.80 5.48 16.41
C GLY A 86 10.39 5.08 14.98
N ASN A 87 10.63 3.82 14.60
CA ASN A 87 10.22 3.28 13.31
C ASN A 87 8.68 3.27 13.20
N PRO A 88 8.08 3.83 12.14
CA PRO A 88 6.63 3.82 11.98
C PRO A 88 6.15 2.39 11.71
N ALA A 89 5.18 1.94 12.52
CA ALA A 89 4.57 0.63 12.38
C ALA A 89 3.41 0.70 11.39
N ILE A 90 3.53 0.07 10.21
CA ILE A 90 2.44 0.02 9.25
C ILE A 90 1.35 -0.93 9.78
N THR A 91 0.10 -0.50 9.66
CA THR A 91 -1.05 -1.39 9.80
C THR A 91 -1.71 -1.53 8.44
N SER A 92 -2.10 -2.75 8.05
CA SER A 92 -2.80 -2.98 6.80
C SER A 92 -3.73 -4.19 6.89
N SER A 93 -4.87 -4.11 6.22
CA SER A 93 -5.80 -5.24 6.05
C SER A 93 -5.33 -6.23 4.98
N CYS A 94 -4.44 -5.82 4.05
CA CYS A 94 -3.94 -6.66 2.96
C CYS A 94 -3.12 -7.86 3.47
N GLY A 95 -3.33 -9.05 2.92
CA GLY A 95 -2.65 -10.29 3.31
C GLY A 95 -1.17 -10.26 2.93
N TYR A 96 -0.80 -9.43 1.95
CA TYR A 96 0.59 -9.21 1.53
C TYR A 96 1.34 -8.25 2.44
N HIS A 97 0.67 -7.67 3.44
CA HIS A 97 1.37 -7.01 4.54
C HIS A 97 1.87 -8.07 5.53
N TYR A 98 3.19 -8.26 5.59
CA TYR A 98 3.83 -9.20 6.52
C TYR A 98 4.44 -8.49 7.73
N VAL A 99 4.39 -9.16 8.88
CA VAL A 99 4.68 -8.61 10.22
C VAL A 99 6.09 -8.00 10.35
N ASN A 100 7.07 -8.54 9.63
CA ASN A 100 8.48 -8.13 9.74
C ASN A 100 8.94 -7.19 8.62
N MET A 101 8.03 -6.45 7.99
CA MET A 101 8.39 -5.51 6.93
C MET A 101 9.29 -4.40 7.48
N ARG A 102 10.49 -4.26 6.91
CA ARG A 102 11.43 -3.18 7.25
C ARG A 102 11.10 -1.91 6.47
N PHE A 103 10.20 -1.09 7.01
CA PHE A 103 9.69 0.11 6.34
C PHE A 103 10.77 1.10 5.87
N LEU A 104 11.79 1.37 6.69
CA LEU A 104 12.86 2.31 6.32
C LEU A 104 13.62 1.87 5.06
N HIS A 105 13.92 0.58 4.93
CA HIS A 105 14.55 0.04 3.73
C HIS A 105 13.62 0.12 2.53
N ALA A 106 12.32 -0.09 2.73
CA ALA A 106 11.31 -0.01 1.67
C ALA A 106 11.14 1.40 1.08
N LYS A 107 11.57 2.46 1.77
CA LYS A 107 11.54 3.84 1.25
C LYS A 107 12.56 4.09 0.14
N VAL A 108 13.65 3.32 0.13
CA VAL A 108 14.79 3.51 -0.76
C VAL A 108 14.71 2.47 -1.86
N SER A 109 14.74 2.93 -3.12
CA SER A 109 14.93 2.02 -4.25
C SER A 109 16.38 1.53 -4.23
N MET A 110 16.58 0.23 -4.20
CA MET A 110 17.89 -0.42 -4.26
C MET A 110 17.92 -1.37 -5.46
N ASP A 111 19.11 -1.80 -5.88
CA ASP A 111 19.27 -2.76 -6.98
C ASP A 111 18.57 -4.10 -6.72
N THR A 112 18.31 -4.44 -5.45
CA THR A 112 17.57 -5.64 -5.04
C THR A 112 16.11 -5.38 -4.68
N ASN A 113 15.68 -4.11 -4.63
CA ASN A 113 14.32 -3.69 -4.30
C ASN A 113 13.96 -2.42 -5.06
N HIS A 114 13.43 -2.58 -6.28
CA HIS A 114 13.20 -1.49 -7.21
C HIS A 114 11.94 -0.65 -6.89
N SER A 115 11.12 -1.06 -5.92
CA SER A 115 9.93 -0.28 -5.53
C SER A 115 10.11 0.46 -4.22
N SER A 116 10.04 1.79 -4.32
CA SER A 116 9.84 2.68 -3.18
C SER A 116 8.36 2.99 -2.89
N ASN A 117 7.43 2.21 -3.46
CA ASN A 117 6.00 2.42 -3.22
C ASN A 117 5.63 1.96 -1.81
N VAL A 118 5.63 2.92 -0.89
CA VAL A 118 5.30 2.71 0.51
C VAL A 118 4.15 3.64 0.91
N PRO A 119 3.39 3.29 1.95
CA PRO A 119 2.43 4.24 2.50
C PRO A 119 3.19 5.40 3.17
N ILE A 120 2.74 6.62 2.90
CA ILE A 120 3.27 7.88 3.44
C ILE A 120 2.11 8.70 3.99
N ASN A 121 2.40 9.62 4.91
CA ASN A 121 1.39 10.57 5.35
C ASN A 121 1.42 11.83 4.48
N CYS A 122 0.25 12.28 4.03
CA CYS A 122 0.12 13.54 3.30
C CYS A 122 0.27 14.72 4.29
N PRO A 123 1.23 15.64 4.06
CA PRO A 123 1.41 16.81 4.92
C PRO A 123 0.40 17.93 4.66
N LEU A 124 -0.30 17.90 3.52
CA LEU A 124 -1.29 18.91 3.11
C LEU A 124 -2.69 18.61 3.65
N CYS A 125 -2.96 17.34 3.94
CA CYS A 125 -4.21 16.93 4.57
C CYS A 125 -4.29 17.46 6.01
N PRO A 126 -5.42 18.07 6.43
CA PRO A 126 -5.61 18.43 7.82
C PRO A 126 -5.58 17.17 8.70
N PRO A 127 -4.92 17.22 9.86
CA PRO A 127 -4.93 16.10 10.78
C PRO A 127 -6.35 15.87 11.33
N SER A 128 -6.71 14.61 11.57
CA SER A 128 -7.94 14.28 12.28
C SER A 128 -7.92 14.84 13.71
N ARG A 129 -9.08 14.82 14.39
CA ARG A 129 -9.21 15.23 15.80
C ARG A 129 -8.25 14.50 16.75
N LEU A 130 -7.83 13.29 16.40
CA LEU A 130 -6.87 12.47 17.15
C LEU A 130 -5.44 12.59 16.61
N HIS A 131 -5.16 13.63 15.82
CA HIS A 131 -3.87 13.91 15.19
C HIS A 131 -3.34 12.84 14.21
N PHE A 132 -4.21 11.94 13.74
CA PHE A 132 -3.86 11.06 12.62
C PHE A 132 -3.82 11.85 11.31
N GLN A 133 -2.74 11.69 10.56
CA GLN A 133 -2.59 12.20 9.20
C GLN A 133 -3.17 11.22 8.19
N ARG A 134 -3.62 11.75 7.04
CA ARG A 134 -4.09 10.94 5.92
C ARG A 134 -2.93 10.12 5.36
N THR A 135 -3.06 8.79 5.35
CA THR A 135 -2.10 7.88 4.72
C THR A 135 -2.46 7.67 3.25
N ILE A 136 -1.48 7.82 2.36
CA ILE A 136 -1.57 7.60 0.91
C ILE A 136 -0.41 6.71 0.45
N TRP A 137 -0.55 6.02 -0.69
CA TRP A 137 0.58 5.32 -1.32
C TRP A 137 1.43 6.29 -2.12
N LYS A 138 2.76 6.17 -2.03
CA LYS A 138 3.69 7.10 -2.70
C LYS A 138 3.41 7.24 -4.19
N TYR A 139 3.10 6.15 -4.89
CA TYR A 139 2.79 6.20 -6.33
C TYR A 139 1.45 6.88 -6.65
N ASN A 140 0.56 7.03 -5.67
CA ASN A 140 -0.73 7.71 -5.83
C ASN A 140 -0.66 9.17 -5.36
N ALA A 141 0.51 9.66 -4.92
CA ALA A 141 0.63 10.98 -4.30
C ALA A 141 0.26 12.12 -5.26
N ALA A 142 0.70 12.05 -6.52
CA ALA A 142 0.36 13.07 -7.51
C ALA A 142 -1.16 13.14 -7.76
N LEU A 143 -1.81 11.99 -7.93
CA LEU A 143 -3.26 11.90 -8.13
C LEU A 143 -4.03 12.40 -6.90
N HIS A 144 -3.59 12.04 -5.69
CA HIS A 144 -4.19 12.55 -4.45
C HIS A 144 -4.08 14.08 -4.36
N VAL A 145 -2.90 14.64 -4.65
CA VAL A 145 -2.70 16.10 -4.65
C VAL A 145 -3.60 16.78 -5.68
N GLU A 146 -3.69 16.26 -6.90
CA GLU A 146 -4.56 16.82 -7.93
C GLU A 146 -6.04 16.81 -7.51
N ARG A 147 -6.53 15.68 -6.99
CA ARG A 147 -7.95 15.50 -6.64
C ARG A 147 -8.38 16.22 -5.36
N GLU A 148 -7.56 16.14 -4.32
CA GLU A 148 -7.92 16.60 -2.97
C GLU A 148 -7.28 17.96 -2.61
N HIS A 149 -6.27 18.39 -3.36
CA HIS A 149 -5.54 19.65 -3.13
C HIS A 149 -5.39 20.53 -4.39
N GLY A 150 -5.83 20.08 -5.57
CA GLY A 150 -5.69 20.82 -6.82
C GLY A 150 -6.65 22.00 -6.97
N GLN A 151 -7.77 21.98 -6.24
CA GLN A 151 -8.71 23.08 -6.17
C GLN A 151 -8.53 23.86 -4.86
N GLY A 152 -7.56 24.77 -4.83
CA GLY A 152 -7.53 25.85 -3.85
C GLY A 152 -6.26 25.94 -2.99
N TRP A 153 -5.18 26.47 -3.59
CA TRP A 153 -4.16 27.29 -2.92
C TRP A 153 -3.63 28.34 -3.92
N PHE A 154 -4.38 29.43 -4.10
CA PHE A 154 -3.90 30.75 -4.52
C PHE A 154 -4.50 31.79 -3.59
#